data_AF-A0A932H3Z6-F1
#
_entry.id   AF-A0A932H3Z6-F1
#
_cell.length_a   1.000
_cell.length_b   1.000
_cell.length_c   1.000
_cell.angle_alpha   90.00
_cell.angle_beta   90.00
_cell.angle_gamma   90.00
#
_symmetry.space_group_name_H-M   'P 1'
#
loop_
_entity.id
_entity.type
_entity.pdbx_description
1 polymer ?
#
loop_
_entity_poly.entity_id
_entity_poly.type
_entity_poly.pdbx_seq_one_letter_code
_entity_poly.pdbx_strand_id
1 'polypeptide(L)'
;MAQQPELPQDWLEFMQKLWNPMSYPMPGMGMPTVNVEEIGKKIGELKVVETWLTMNVGFVQMTIKTLEMQKAALESLAGAAPREKPAGGKK
;
A
#
# COMPACT_ATOMS: atom_id res chain seq x y z
N MET A 1 0.55 -35.98 -12.96
CA MET A 1 -0.48 -35.00 -12.55
C MET A 1 0.21 -33.65 -12.43
N ALA A 2 -0.05 -32.73 -13.35
CA ALA A 2 0.58 -31.42 -13.35
C ALA A 2 -0.06 -30.57 -12.24
N GLN A 3 0.77 -30.08 -11.31
CA GLN A 3 0.38 -29.10 -10.32
C GLN A 3 0.13 -27.79 -11.07
N GLN A 4 -1.15 -27.42 -11.23
CA GLN A 4 -1.53 -26.10 -11.71
C GLN A 4 -1.32 -25.08 -10.57
N PRO A 5 -0.69 -23.92 -10.82
CA PRO A 5 -0.50 -22.89 -9.81
C PRO A 5 -1.81 -22.10 -9.63
N GLU A 6 -2.71 -22.61 -8.80
CA GLU A 6 -4.00 -21.98 -8.53
C GLU A 6 -3.88 -20.92 -7.43
N LEU A 7 -3.62 -19.66 -7.80
CA LEU A 7 -3.93 -18.49 -6.94
C LEU A 7 -5.25 -17.91 -7.45
N PRO A 8 -6.38 -18.02 -6.72
CA PRO A 8 -6.86 -16.86 -5.95
C PRO A 8 -7.84 -17.15 -4.77
N GLN A 9 -7.94 -18.35 -4.20
CA GLN A 9 -8.90 -18.63 -3.10
C GLN A 9 -8.28 -18.53 -1.69
N ASP A 10 -7.10 -19.11 -1.48
CA ASP A 10 -6.43 -19.11 -0.16
C ASP A 10 -6.13 -17.69 0.36
N TRP A 11 -5.81 -16.75 -0.52
CA TRP A 11 -5.52 -15.36 -0.12
C TRP A 11 -6.80 -14.61 0.27
N LEU A 12 -7.92 -14.87 -0.40
CA LEU A 12 -9.22 -14.26 -0.08
C LEU A 12 -9.74 -14.81 1.25
N GLU A 13 -9.63 -16.11 1.47
CA GLU A 13 -9.97 -16.75 2.75
C GLU A 13 -9.12 -16.21 3.90
N PHE A 14 -7.81 -16.05 3.67
CA PHE A 14 -6.91 -15.43 4.65
C PHE A 14 -7.33 -13.99 4.98
N MET A 15 -7.63 -13.16 3.98
CA MET A 15 -8.08 -11.79 4.20
C MET A 15 -9.45 -11.73 4.90
N GLN A 16 -10.38 -12.60 4.52
CA GLN A 16 -11.70 -12.69 5.13
C GLN A 16 -11.60 -13.09 6.61
N LYS A 17 -10.70 -14.04 6.94
CA LYS A 17 -10.42 -14.45 8.32
C LYS A 17 -9.80 -13.33 9.15
N LEU A 18 -8.98 -12.46 8.55
CA LEU A 18 -8.43 -11.29 9.21
C LEU A 18 -9.46 -10.16 9.42
N TRP A 19 -10.34 -9.94 8.44
CA TRP A 19 -11.35 -8.88 8.50
C TRP A 19 -12.57 -9.23 9.36
N ASN A 20 -12.90 -10.52 9.47
CA ASN A 20 -14.04 -10.98 10.26
C ASN A 20 -13.66 -12.15 11.19
N PRO A 21 -12.96 -11.87 12.30
CA PRO A 21 -12.61 -12.90 13.29
C PRO A 21 -13.85 -13.54 13.95
N MET A 22 -15.04 -12.96 13.80
CA MET A 22 -16.30 -13.47 14.35
C MET A 22 -17.08 -14.38 13.39
N SER A 23 -16.76 -14.45 12.09
CA SER A 23 -17.45 -15.35 11.16
C SER A 23 -17.10 -16.83 11.37
N TYR A 24 -16.06 -17.12 12.14
CA TYR A 24 -15.71 -18.48 12.53
C TYR A 24 -15.95 -18.63 14.03
N PRO A 25 -17.09 -19.18 14.47
CA PRO A 25 -17.33 -19.42 15.88
C PRO A 25 -16.34 -20.47 16.38
N MET A 26 -15.29 -20.01 17.07
CA MET A 26 -14.34 -20.88 17.76
C MET A 26 -15.01 -21.42 19.03
N PRO A 27 -15.24 -22.74 19.15
CA PRO A 27 -15.83 -23.32 20.35
C PRO A 27 -14.96 -22.98 21.57
N GLY A 28 -15.52 -22.30 22.57
CA GLY A 28 -14.81 -21.90 23.79
C GLY A 28 -14.37 -20.44 23.85
N MET A 29 -14.61 -19.64 22.81
CA MET A 29 -14.47 -18.18 22.91
C MET A 29 -15.72 -17.62 23.61
N GLY A 30 -15.73 -17.73 24.94
CA GLY A 30 -16.74 -17.09 25.78
C GLY A 30 -16.84 -15.60 25.41
N MET A 31 -18.07 -15.07 25.42
CA MET A 31 -18.33 -13.65 25.21
C MET A 31 -17.31 -12.84 26.02
N PRO A 32 -16.42 -12.05 25.38
CA PRO A 32 -15.41 -11.31 26.11
C PRO A 32 -16.14 -10.47 27.13
N THR A 33 -15.86 -10.68 28.41
CA THR A 33 -16.40 -9.87 29.48
C THR A 33 -15.93 -8.45 29.22
N VAL A 34 -16.83 -7.62 28.69
CA VAL A 34 -16.49 -6.32 28.12
C VAL A 34 -16.22 -5.33 29.25
N ASN A 35 -15.01 -5.37 29.81
CA ASN A 35 -14.54 -4.32 30.70
C ASN A 35 -14.33 -3.05 29.85
N VAL A 36 -15.16 -2.04 30.07
CA VAL A 36 -15.13 -0.76 29.33
C VAL A 36 -13.75 -0.10 29.43
N GLU A 37 -13.05 -0.28 30.54
CA GLU A 37 -11.70 0.26 30.74
C GLU A 37 -10.67 -0.39 29.81
N GLU A 38 -10.73 -1.72 29.64
CA GLU A 38 -9.86 -2.46 28.72
C GLU A 38 -10.12 -2.08 27.27
N ILE A 39 -11.40 -1.87 26.91
CA ILE A 39 -11.76 -1.30 25.60
C ILE A 39 -11.14 0.09 25.43
N GLY A 40 -11.25 0.96 26.43
CA GLY A 40 -10.67 2.31 26.38
C GLY A 40 -9.15 2.27 26.14
N LYS A 41 -8.43 1.39 26.86
CA LYS A 41 -7.00 1.16 26.66
C LYS A 41 -6.70 0.67 25.25
N LYS A 42 -7.43 -0.34 24.76
CA LYS A 42 -7.25 -0.90 23.42
C LYS A 42 -7.48 0.14 22.33
N ILE A 43 -8.50 0.99 22.48
CA ILE A 43 -8.75 2.12 21.57
C ILE A 43 -7.55 3.08 21.56
N GLY A 44 -7.00 3.41 22.74
CA GLY A 44 -5.81 4.26 22.84
C GLY A 44 -4.60 3.69 22.11
N GLU A 45 -4.30 2.41 22.33
CA GLU A 45 -3.21 1.69 21.64
C GLU A 45 -3.41 1.72 20.11
N LEU A 46 -4.62 1.44 19.64
CA LEU A 46 -4.94 1.42 18.20
C LEU A 46 -4.84 2.81 17.56
N LYS A 47 -5.19 3.90 18.28
CA LYS A 47 -5.01 5.28 17.77
C LYS A 47 -3.54 5.64 17.57
N VAL A 48 -2.64 5.14 18.42
CA VAL A 48 -1.20 5.34 18.25
C VAL A 48 -0.72 4.62 16.98
N VAL A 49 -1.17 3.38 16.78
CA VAL A 49 -0.86 2.61 15.57
C VAL A 49 -1.41 3.31 14.32
N GLU A 50 -2.66 3.79 14.36
CA GLU A 50 -3.28 4.55 13.29
C GLU A 50 -2.47 5.81 12.93
N THR A 51 -2.01 6.54 13.95
CA THR A 51 -1.18 7.74 13.76
C THR A 51 0.13 7.39 13.04
N TRP A 52 0.80 6.31 13.45
CA TRP A 52 2.04 5.85 12.81
C TRP A 52 1.82 5.39 11.37
N LEU A 53 0.74 4.64 11.10
CA LEU A 53 0.39 4.22 9.75
C LEU A 53 0.08 5.41 8.84
N THR A 54 -0.62 6.41 9.36
CA THR A 54 -0.91 7.66 8.64
C THR A 54 0.37 8.38 8.22
N MET A 55 1.36 8.44 9.12
CA MET A 55 2.69 8.99 8.81
C MET A 55 3.39 8.20 7.70
N ASN A 56 3.36 6.86 7.75
CA ASN A 56 3.96 6.02 6.72
C ASN A 56 3.34 6.25 5.34
N VAL A 57 2.01 6.35 5.27
CA VAL A 57 1.32 6.70 4.02
C VAL A 57 1.78 8.06 3.52
N GLY A 58 1.89 9.06 4.40
CA GLY A 58 2.40 10.39 4.05
C GLY A 58 3.82 10.36 3.46
N PHE A 59 4.73 9.61 4.07
CA PHE A 59 6.11 9.46 3.56
C PHE A 59 6.16 8.80 2.19
N VAL A 60 5.37 7.75 1.96
CA VAL A 60 5.29 7.08 0.66
C VAL A 60 4.75 8.04 -0.40
N GLN A 61 3.67 8.76 -0.11
CA GLN A 61 3.10 9.75 -1.03
C GLN A 61 4.09 10.87 -1.36
N MET A 62 4.86 11.36 -0.39
CA MET A 62 5.89 12.37 -0.60
C MET A 62 7.03 11.86 -1.50
N THR A 63 7.45 10.60 -1.28
CA THR A 63 8.49 9.95 -2.10
C THR A 63 8.03 9.82 -3.54
N ILE A 64 6.79 9.36 -3.76
CA ILE A 64 6.19 9.25 -5.09
C ILE A 64 6.19 10.61 -5.80
N LYS A 65 5.66 11.66 -5.17
CA LYS A 65 5.63 13.01 -5.75
C LYS A 65 7.02 13.51 -6.13
N THR A 66 8.02 13.25 -5.29
CA THR A 66 9.41 13.63 -5.57
C THR A 66 9.95 12.91 -6.80
N LEU A 67 9.70 11.60 -6.94
CA LEU A 67 10.10 10.82 -8.10
C LEU A 67 9.36 11.26 -9.38
N GLU A 68 8.08 11.60 -9.29
CA GLU A 68 7.30 12.16 -10.40
C GLU A 68 7.89 13.49 -10.89
N MET A 69 8.27 14.38 -9.97
CA MET A 69 8.95 15.64 -10.32
C MET A 69 10.32 15.39 -10.97
N GLN A 70 11.10 14.44 -10.45
CA GLN A 70 12.39 14.07 -11.04
C GLN A 70 12.21 13.50 -12.47
N LYS A 71 11.22 12.65 -12.67
CA LYS A 71 10.88 12.09 -13.99
C LYS A 71 10.51 13.21 -14.98
N ALA A 72 9.60 14.11 -14.59
CA ALA A 72 9.17 15.22 -15.44
C ALA A 72 10.35 16.14 -15.82
N ALA A 73 11.27 16.40 -14.88
CA ALA A 73 12.48 17.17 -15.16
C ALA A 73 13.39 16.49 -16.19
N LEU A 74 13.60 15.17 -16.07
CA LEU A 74 14.40 14.40 -17.05
C LEU A 74 13.76 14.37 -18.44
N GLU A 75 12.44 14.19 -18.52
CA GLU A 75 11.70 14.23 -19.79
C GLU A 75 11.79 15.60 -20.46
N SER A 76 11.73 16.68 -19.68
CA SER A 76 11.94 18.04 -20.20
C SER A 76 13.35 18.24 -20.77
N LEU A 77 14.38 17.69 -20.12
CA LEU A 77 15.77 17.78 -20.61
C LEU A 77 15.97 16.94 -21.88
N ALA A 78 15.39 15.74 -21.94
CA ALA A 78 15.44 14.89 -23.12
C ALA A 78 14.70 15.53 -24.31
N GLY A 79 13.57 16.19 -24.07
CA GLY A 79 12.82 16.92 -25.11
C GLY A 79 13.51 18.21 -25.56
N ALA A 80 14.33 18.82 -24.70
CA ALA A 80 15.12 20.02 -24.99
C ALA A 80 16.47 19.74 -25.65
N ALA A 81 16.86 18.47 -25.84
CA ALA A 81 18.06 18.11 -26.57
C ALA A 81 18.03 18.76 -27.97
N PRO A 82 19.09 19.48 -28.39
CA PRO A 82 19.10 20.14 -29.69
C PRO A 82 18.84 19.10 -30.78
N ARG A 83 17.75 19.25 -31.54
CA ARG A 83 17.63 18.59 -32.83
C ARG A 83 18.76 19.15 -33.68
N GLU A 84 19.84 18.39 -33.87
CA GLU A 84 20.81 18.67 -34.91
C GLU A 84 20.04 18.75 -36.23
N LYS A 85 19.91 19.96 -36.78
CA LYS A 85 19.47 20.12 -38.16
C LYS A 85 20.50 19.38 -39.00
N PRO A 86 20.11 18.44 -39.88
CA PRO A 86 21.07 17.81 -40.76
C PRO A 86 21.64 18.91 -41.64
N ALA A 87 22.95 19.16 -41.53
CA ALA A 87 23.70 19.99 -42.44
C ALA A 87 23.73 19.27 -43.80
N GLY A 88 22.63 19.41 -44.55
CA GLY A 88 22.54 18.99 -45.94
C GLY A 88 23.40 19.91 -46.79
N GLY A 89 24.49 19.35 -47.33
CA GLY A 89 25.43 20.05 -48.18
C GLY A 89 24.95 20.30 -49.62
N LYS A 90 25.95 20.67 -50.45
CA LYS A 90 25.93 21.10 -51.86
C LYS A 90 25.68 22.62 -51.98
N LYS A 91 26.55 23.42 -52.58
CA LYS A 91 27.49 23.23 -53.71
C LYS A 91 28.73 24.09 -53.54
#